data_AF-A0A831WMG8-F1
#
_entry.id   AF-A0A831WMG8-F1
#
_cell.length_a   1.000
_cell.length_b   1.000
_cell.length_c   1.000
_cell.angle_alpha   90.00
_cell.angle_beta   90.00
_cell.angle_gamma   90.00
#
_symmetry.space_group_name_H-M   'P 1'
#
loop_
_entity.id
_entity.type
_entity.pdbx_description
1 polymer ?
#
loop_
_entity_poly.entity_id
_entity_poly.type
_entity_poly.pdbx_seq_one_letter_code
_entity_poly.pdbx_strand_id
1 'polypeptide(L)'
;MKKIELNGKEGRYMHNVYLYKSQKEKLEEVMEEEGIDDYSKAIRRCINGFYEERYVRCTFCNREIKVKNAFKVGKNYFCNDECFKNFVRTPESVLVPAL
;
A
#
# COMPACT_ATOMS: atom_id res chain seq x y z
N MET A 1 -11.59 0.50 -16.78
CA MET A 1 -13.03 0.37 -16.48
C MET A 1 -13.32 -1.08 -16.14
N LYS A 2 -13.87 -1.37 -14.96
CA LYS A 2 -14.21 -2.74 -14.56
C LYS A 2 -15.67 -3.00 -14.95
N LYS A 3 -15.93 -4.00 -15.79
CA LYS A 3 -17.30 -4.46 -16.05
C LYS A 3 -17.82 -5.09 -14.76
N ILE A 4 -18.99 -4.67 -14.31
CA ILE A 4 -19.70 -5.32 -13.20
C ILE A 4 -21.09 -5.70 -13.68
N GLU A 5 -21.47 -6.93 -13.39
CA GLU A 5 -22.84 -7.40 -13.52
C GLU A 5 -23.58 -7.09 -12.23
N LEU A 6 -24.65 -6.30 -12.34
CA LEU A 6 -25.60 -6.09 -11.26
C LEU A 6 -26.97 -6.55 -11.79
N ASN A 7 -27.55 -7.57 -11.16
CA ASN A 7 -28.87 -8.12 -11.51
C ASN A 7 -29.04 -8.46 -13.00
N GLY A 8 -28.04 -9.12 -13.60
CA GLY A 8 -28.10 -9.58 -15.01
C GLY A 8 -28.06 -8.46 -16.06
N LYS A 9 -27.67 -7.24 -15.68
CA LYS A 9 -27.42 -6.13 -16.61
C LYS A 9 -25.96 -5.71 -16.51
N GLU A 10 -25.28 -5.60 -17.66
CA GLU A 10 -23.93 -5.03 -17.73
C GLU A 10 -23.99 -3.55 -17.32
N GLY A 11 -23.40 -3.23 -16.17
CA GLY A 11 -23.27 -1.87 -15.66
C GLY A 11 -21.85 -1.34 -15.82
N ARG A 12 -21.72 -0.03 -16.02
CA ARG A 12 -20.45 0.68 -15.88
C ARG A 12 -20.41 1.32 -14.50
N TYR A 13 -19.47 0.90 -13.64
CA TYR A 13 -19.23 1.58 -12.36
C TYR A 13 -18.41 2.84 -12.60
N MET A 14 -18.95 3.99 -12.22
CA MET A 14 -18.24 5.26 -12.21
C MET A 14 -18.26 5.80 -10.78
N HIS A 15 -17.09 6.04 -10.21
CA HIS A 15 -16.96 6.67 -8.91
C HIS A 15 -16.49 8.10 -9.12
N ASN A 16 -17.27 9.07 -8.64
CA ASN A 16 -16.90 10.47 -8.68
C ASN A 16 -16.09 10.78 -7.41
N VAL A 17 -14.86 11.27 -7.58
CA VAL A 17 -14.01 11.72 -6.48
C VAL A 17 -14.14 13.23 -6.37
N TYR A 18 -14.62 13.72 -5.23
CA TYR A 18 -14.65 15.15 -4.93
C TYR A 18 -13.39 15.53 -4.17
N LEU A 19 -12.57 16.40 -4.75
CA LEU A 19 -11.34 16.90 -4.16
C LEU A 19 -11.49 18.38 -3.79
N TYR A 20 -10.92 18.78 -2.66
CA TYR A 20 -10.72 20.20 -2.38
C TYR A 20 -9.75 20.81 -3.39
N LYS A 21 -9.84 22.12 -3.64
CA LYS A 21 -8.99 22.83 -4.60
C LYS A 21 -7.49 22.58 -4.34
N SER A 22 -7.06 22.66 -3.08
CA SER A 22 -5.67 22.39 -2.67
C SER A 22 -5.22 20.94 -2.87
N GLN A 23 -6.15 19.96 -2.84
CA GLN A 23 -5.84 18.57 -3.13
C GLN A 23 -5.73 18.33 -4.63
N LYS A 24 -6.55 19.02 -5.42
CA LYS A 24 -6.48 18.99 -6.88
C LYS A 24 -5.16 19.57 -7.37
N GLU A 25 -4.75 20.73 -6.87
CA GLU A 25 -3.48 21.38 -7.23
C GLU A 25 -2.28 20.44 -6.99
N LYS A 26 -2.18 19.85 -5.79
CA LYS A 26 -1.13 18.87 -5.48
C LYS A 26 -1.17 17.62 -6.36
N LEU A 27 -2.37 17.19 -6.78
CA LEU A 27 -2.52 16.04 -7.65
C LEU A 27 -2.05 16.37 -9.08
N GLU A 28 -2.32 17.59 -9.55
CA GLU A 28 -1.84 18.10 -10.84
C GLU A 28 -0.32 18.27 -10.86
N GLU A 29 0.30 18.70 -9.75
CA GLU A 29 1.76 18.73 -9.59
C GLU A 29 2.36 17.33 -9.78
N VAL A 30 1.82 16.31 -9.10
CA VAL A 30 2.28 14.91 -9.27
C VAL A 30 2.05 14.42 -10.70
N MET A 31 0.95 14.83 -11.33
CA MET A 31 0.67 14.49 -12.73
C MET A 31 1.70 15.09 -13.69
N GLU A 32 2.09 16.34 -13.48
CA GLU A 32 3.11 17.00 -14.29
C GLU A 32 4.50 16.40 -14.06
N GLU A 33 4.90 16.21 -12.80
CA GLU A 33 6.21 15.65 -12.42
C GLU A 33 6.41 14.22 -12.93
N GLU A 34 5.39 13.37 -12.85
CA GLU A 34 5.46 11.97 -13.26
C GLU A 34 4.94 11.71 -14.68
N GLY A 35 4.51 12.75 -15.41
CA GLY A 35 3.97 12.64 -16.77
C GLY A 35 2.67 11.80 -16.85
N ILE A 36 1.81 11.90 -15.84
CA ILE A 36 0.55 11.16 -15.76
C ILE A 36 -0.58 12.00 -16.38
N ASP A 37 -1.26 11.42 -17.37
CA ASP A 37 -2.34 12.06 -18.14
C ASP A 37 -3.75 11.84 -17.56
N ASP A 38 -3.89 10.96 -16.57
CA ASP A 38 -5.17 10.51 -16.03
C ASP A 38 -5.24 10.69 -14.52
N TYR A 39 -6.24 11.43 -14.04
CA TYR A 39 -6.45 11.64 -12.60
C TYR A 39 -6.63 10.34 -11.82
N SER A 40 -7.24 9.31 -12.42
CA SER A 40 -7.42 8.03 -11.71
C SER A 40 -6.09 7.31 -11.49
N LYS A 41 -5.17 7.34 -12.46
CA LYS A 41 -3.79 6.88 -12.30
C LYS A 41 -3.07 7.71 -11.24
N ALA A 42 -3.18 9.03 -11.29
CA ALA A 42 -2.52 9.93 -10.35
C ALA A 42 -2.97 9.66 -8.90
N ILE A 43 -4.29 9.53 -8.67
CA ILE A 43 -4.83 9.20 -7.34
C ILE A 43 -4.28 7.87 -6.85
N ARG A 44 -4.27 6.83 -7.70
CA ARG A 44 -3.69 5.53 -7.32
C ARG A 44 -2.20 5.64 -7.01
N ARG A 45 -1.48 6.46 -7.75
CA ARG A 45 -0.06 6.70 -7.53
C ARG A 45 0.19 7.36 -6.18
N CYS A 46 -0.56 8.41 -5.84
CA CYS A 46 -0.48 9.06 -4.53
C CYS A 46 -0.83 8.09 -3.39
N ILE A 47 -1.87 7.27 -3.56
CA ILE A 47 -2.27 6.26 -2.57
C ILE A 47 -1.16 5.22 -2.38
N ASN A 48 -0.64 4.66 -3.48
CA ASN A 48 0.42 3.66 -3.43
C ASN A 48 1.70 4.25 -2.81
N GLY A 49 2.08 5.47 -3.19
CA GLY A 49 3.21 6.18 -2.60
C GLY A 49 3.03 6.39 -1.10
N PHE A 50 1.84 6.76 -0.64
CA PHE A 50 1.55 6.85 0.80
C PHE A 50 1.74 5.51 1.53
N TYR A 51 1.30 4.39 0.93
CA TYR A 51 1.51 3.07 1.51
C TYR A 51 2.98 2.64 1.52
N GLU A 52 3.74 2.99 0.47
CA GLU A 52 5.17 2.68 0.33
C GLU A 52 6.05 3.49 1.29
N GLU A 53 5.70 4.75 1.54
CA GLU A 53 6.41 5.66 2.44
C GLU A 53 6.04 5.47 3.91
N ARG A 54 5.00 4.68 4.21
CA ARG A 54 4.61 4.35 5.59
C ARG A 54 5.73 3.57 6.29
N TYR A 55 5.91 3.85 7.58
CA TYR A 55 6.78 3.05 8.44
C TYR A 55 6.05 1.83 9.02
N VAL A 56 6.76 0.71 9.03
CA VAL A 56 6.39 -0.55 9.67
C VAL A 56 7.53 -1.03 10.54
N ARG A 57 7.26 -1.89 11.52
CA ARG A 57 8.29 -2.49 12.37
C ARG A 57 8.67 -3.86 11.87
N CYS A 58 9.98 -4.14 11.85
CA CYS A 58 10.49 -5.47 11.58
C CYS A 58 9.96 -6.45 12.64
N THR A 59 9.33 -7.55 12.24
CA THR A 59 8.74 -8.54 13.15
C THR A 59 9.78 -9.19 14.06
N PHE A 60 11.03 -9.30 13.62
CA PHE A 60 12.12 -9.90 14.41
C PHE A 60 12.82 -8.89 15.32
N CYS A 61 13.39 -7.83 14.75
CA CYS A 61 14.24 -6.88 15.50
C CYS A 61 13.54 -5.58 15.92
N ASN A 62 12.23 -5.46 15.65
CA ASN A 62 11.39 -4.30 15.98
C ASN A 62 11.84 -2.94 15.40
N ARG A 63 12.85 -2.92 14.53
CA ARG A 63 13.35 -1.71 13.85
C ARG A 63 12.27 -1.12 12.94
N GLU A 64 12.11 0.20 12.99
CA GLU A 64 11.26 0.93 12.05
C GLU A 64 11.92 1.03 10.67
N ILE A 65 11.16 0.65 9.65
CA ILE A 65 11.56 0.65 8.24
C ILE A 65 10.40 1.15 7.38
N LYS A 66 10.71 1.84 6.29
CA LYS A 66 9.68 2.17 5.29
C LYS A 66 9.21 0.89 4.59
N VAL A 67 7.92 0.78 4.28
CA VAL A 67 7.33 -0.37 3.59
C VAL A 67 8.06 -0.68 2.29
N LYS A 68 8.44 0.35 1.51
CA LYS A 68 9.22 0.17 0.27
C LYS A 68 10.58 -0.51 0.45
N ASN A 69 11.15 -0.44 1.66
CA ASN A 69 12.42 -1.06 2.02
C ASN A 69 12.24 -2.36 2.82
N ALA A 70 10.99 -2.78 3.07
CA ALA A 70 10.67 -3.93 3.87
C ALA A 70 10.41 -5.16 3.00
N PHE A 71 10.94 -6.31 3.42
CA PHE A 71 10.59 -7.60 2.87
C PHE A 71 9.32 -8.12 3.57
N LYS A 72 8.23 -8.35 2.82
CA LYS A 72 6.95 -8.81 3.38
C LYS A 72 6.73 -10.30 3.12
N VAL A 73 6.47 -11.06 4.18
CA VAL A 73 6.06 -12.48 4.09
C VAL A 73 4.77 -12.67 4.88
N GLY A 74 3.68 -13.00 4.17
CA GLY A 74 2.35 -13.06 4.76
C GLY A 74 1.94 -11.72 5.37
N LYS A 75 1.73 -11.68 6.69
CA LYS A 75 1.38 -10.47 7.45
C LYS A 75 2.59 -9.76 8.08
N ASN A 76 3.79 -10.36 7.99
CA ASN A 76 4.99 -9.90 8.68
C ASN A 76 5.89 -9.06 7.75
N TYR A 77 6.60 -8.10 8.34
CA TYR A 77 7.57 -7.24 7.65
C TYR A 77 8.96 -7.47 8.24
N PHE A 78 9.99 -7.52 7.40
CA PHE A 78 11.37 -7.75 7.81
C PHE A 78 12.29 -6.71 7.18
N CYS A 79 13.29 -6.24 7.92
CA CYS A 79 14.26 -5.27 7.41
C CYS A 79 15.30 -5.89 6.48
N ASN A 80 15.51 -7.21 6.56
CA ASN A 80 16.40 -7.98 5.70
C ASN A 80 16.07 -9.49 5.78
N ASP A 81 16.68 -10.27 4.88
CA ASP A 81 16.53 -11.73 4.82
C ASP A 81 17.04 -12.45 6.09
N GLU A 82 18.07 -11.89 6.75
CA GLU A 82 18.60 -12.46 7.99
C GLU A 82 17.58 -12.42 9.13
N CYS A 83 16.86 -11.31 9.29
CA CYS A 83 15.77 -11.19 10.26
C CYS A 83 14.64 -12.18 9.99
N PHE A 84 14.32 -12.44 8.72
CA PHE A 84 13.34 -13.46 8.35
C PHE A 84 13.84 -14.87 8.70
N LYS A 85 15.07 -15.21 8.33
CA LYS A 85 15.67 -16.52 8.65
C LYS A 85 15.75 -16.78 10.15
N ASN A 86 16.09 -15.76 10.94
CA ASN A 86 16.13 -15.89 12.39
C ASN A 86 14.74 -16.05 12.99
N PHE A 87 13.73 -15.31 12.49
CA PHE A 87 12.34 -15.47 12.90
C PHE A 87 11.81 -16.91 12.65
N VAL A 88 12.14 -17.50 11.49
CA VAL A 88 11.76 -18.89 11.17
C VAL A 88 12.53 -19.93 12.01
N ARG A 89 13.74 -19.60 12.46
CA ARG A 89 14.59 -20.48 13.29
C ARG A 89 14.25 -20.43 14.77
N THR A 90 13.69 -19.31 15.27
CA THR A 90 13.21 -19.23 16.64
C THR A 90 12.04 -20.20 16.86
N PRO A 91 12.12 -21.16 17.79
CA PRO A 91 11.09 -22.19 18.00
C PRO A 91 9.75 -21.68 18.56
N GLU A 92 9.55 -20.37 18.68
CA GLU A 92 8.33 -19.74 19.24
C GLU A 92 7.28 -19.43 18.16
N SER A 93 7.16 -20.28 17.14
CA SER A 93 5.98 -20.27 16.24
C SER A 93 4.70 -20.80 16.93
N VAL A 94 4.66 -20.82 18.25
CA VAL A 94 3.53 -21.30 19.06
C VAL A 94 3.24 -20.27 20.15
N LEU A 95 2.19 -19.48 19.89
CA LEU A 95 1.35 -18.75 20.86
C LEU A 95 2.00 -17.57 21.61
N VAL A 96 1.67 -16.34 21.20
CA VAL A 96 0.62 -15.57 21.92
C VAL A 96 -0.19 -14.73 20.91
N PRO A 97 -1.53 -14.90 20.87
CA PRO A 97 -2.45 -14.02 20.14
C PRO A 97 -2.71 -12.71 20.90
N ALA A 98 -3.02 -11.67 20.14
CA ALA A 98 -3.48 -10.31 20.52
C ALA A 98 -3.86 -10.04 21.99
N LEU A 99 -3.28 -8.97 22.55
CA LEU A 99 -3.94 -7.97 23.39
C LEU A 99 -3.37 -6.59 23.05
#